data_AF-A0A7M3X3I4-F1
#
_entry.id   AF-A0A7M3X3I4-F1
#
_cell.length_a   1.000
_cell.length_b   1.000
_cell.length_c   1.000
_cell.angle_alpha   90.00
_cell.angle_beta   90.00
_cell.angle_gamma   90.00
#
_symmetry.space_group_name_H-M   'P 1'
#
loop_
_entity.id
_entity.type
_entity.pdbx_description
1 polymer ?
#
loop_
_entity_poly.entity_id
_entity_poly.type
_entity_poly.pdbx_seq_one_letter_code
_entity_poly.pdbx_strand_id
1 'polypeptide(L)'
;MALDVHVLGTASARPTPDRAVSGSLVKGPDGIAVIDAGEGFQTRYSQQRRRLKKHSVGSTLKPSAVDVLAFTHGHLDHTWGALPWLQSMDLENRQSPLLVLGPTSSDAIEALLQGASLPDSVAPADLARQWLAWFSLGGASIRFPIHWVLGDVLADRWIELDPQTGKA
;
A
#
# COMPACT_ATOMS: atom_id res chain seq x y z
N MET A 1 -16.66 -20.91 3.58
CA MET A 1 -15.96 -19.63 3.41
C MET A 1 -15.32 -19.63 2.03
N ALA A 2 -15.53 -18.57 1.25
CA ALA A 2 -14.89 -18.40 -0.05
C ALA A 2 -13.86 -17.28 0.06
N LEU A 3 -12.67 -17.54 -0.47
CA LEU A 3 -11.61 -16.57 -0.65
C LEU A 3 -11.66 -16.11 -2.12
N ASP A 4 -11.81 -14.81 -2.34
CA ASP A 4 -11.90 -14.23 -3.68
C ASP A 4 -10.62 -13.46 -4.02
N VAL A 5 -10.02 -13.76 -5.17
CA VAL A 5 -8.85 -13.02 -5.67
C VAL A 5 -9.25 -12.11 -6.82
N HIS A 6 -8.91 -10.84 -6.71
CA HIS A 6 -9.11 -9.84 -7.75
C HIS A 6 -7.76 -9.32 -8.25
N VAL A 7 -7.33 -9.82 -9.40
CA VAL A 7 -6.10 -9.37 -10.05
C VAL A 7 -6.38 -8.11 -10.85
N LEU A 8 -5.86 -6.97 -10.40
CA LEU A 8 -6.08 -5.68 -11.07
C LEU A 8 -4.90 -5.25 -11.95
N GLY A 9 -3.78 -5.94 -11.88
CA GLY A 9 -2.61 -5.65 -12.71
C GLY A 9 -1.66 -6.84 -12.76
N THR A 10 -1.06 -7.02 -13.94
CA THR A 10 -0.20 -8.18 -14.27
C THR A 10 0.96 -7.80 -15.20
N ALA A 11 1.14 -6.52 -15.48
CA ALA A 11 2.28 -6.03 -16.24
C ALA A 11 3.49 -5.85 -15.32
N SER A 12 4.67 -6.11 -15.84
CA SER A 12 5.95 -5.87 -15.17
C SER A 12 6.54 -4.55 -15.63
N ALA A 13 7.08 -3.78 -14.69
CA ALA A 13 7.80 -2.51 -14.84
C ALA A 13 7.00 -1.33 -15.44
N ARG A 14 6.21 -1.56 -16.47
CA ARG A 14 5.40 -0.53 -17.14
C ARG A 14 4.05 -1.08 -17.58
N PRO A 15 3.00 -0.24 -17.64
CA PRO A 15 1.74 -0.65 -18.24
C PRO A 15 1.94 -0.98 -19.73
N THR A 16 1.06 -1.85 -20.22
CA THR A 16 0.91 -2.21 -21.63
C THR A 16 -0.50 -1.83 -22.08
N PRO A 17 -0.83 -1.86 -23.39
CA PRO A 17 -2.19 -1.57 -23.85
C PRO A 17 -3.28 -2.37 -23.12
N ASP A 18 -2.98 -3.64 -22.77
CA ASP A 18 -3.97 -4.57 -22.21
C ASP A 18 -3.76 -4.89 -20.73
N ARG A 19 -2.63 -4.50 -20.14
CA ARG A 19 -2.26 -4.89 -18.77
C ARG A 19 -1.69 -3.71 -18.01
N ALA A 20 -2.23 -3.47 -16.82
CA ALA A 20 -1.67 -2.51 -15.86
C ALA A 20 -0.62 -3.16 -14.96
N VAL A 21 0.19 -2.33 -14.31
CA VAL A 21 1.21 -2.74 -13.32
C VAL A 21 0.60 -3.27 -12.02
N SER A 22 1.43 -3.88 -11.16
CA SER A 22 1.02 -4.70 -10.01
C SER A 22 -0.06 -4.05 -9.12
N GLY A 23 -0.89 -4.90 -8.53
CA GLY A 23 -1.94 -4.54 -7.61
C GLY A 23 -3.06 -5.55 -7.66
N SER A 24 -3.27 -6.26 -6.55
CA SER A 24 -4.28 -7.31 -6.44
C SER A 24 -4.96 -7.26 -5.08
N LEU A 25 -6.16 -7.83 -4.99
CA LEU A 25 -6.89 -7.95 -3.73
C LEU A 25 -7.19 -9.41 -3.42
N VAL A 26 -7.07 -9.77 -2.15
CA VAL A 26 -7.54 -11.02 -1.58
C VAL A 26 -8.64 -10.68 -0.59
N LYS A 27 -9.87 -11.04 -0.93
CA LYS A 27 -11.04 -10.82 -0.08
C LYS A 27 -11.34 -12.11 0.68
N GLY A 28 -11.27 -12.02 1.99
CA GLY A 28 -11.70 -13.05 2.93
C GLY A 28 -13.08 -12.76 3.52
N PRO A 29 -13.51 -13.59 4.48
CA PRO A 29 -14.75 -13.39 5.23
C PRO A 29 -14.74 -12.11 6.07
N ASP A 30 -13.59 -11.82 6.68
CA ASP A 30 -13.46 -10.78 7.71
C ASP A 30 -12.84 -9.49 7.17
N GLY A 31 -12.37 -9.48 5.93
CA GLY A 31 -11.50 -8.42 5.47
C GLY A 31 -10.98 -8.53 4.04
N ILE A 32 -10.23 -7.52 3.63
CA ILE A 32 -9.57 -7.45 2.33
C ILE A 32 -8.11 -7.08 2.53
N ALA A 33 -7.23 -7.91 1.97
CA ALA A 33 -5.82 -7.61 1.81
C ALA A 33 -5.55 -7.10 0.40
N VAL A 34 -4.85 -5.97 0.29
CA VAL A 34 -4.31 -5.47 -0.97
C VAL A 34 -2.83 -5.80 -1.03
N ILE A 35 -2.41 -6.43 -2.12
CA ILE A 35 -1.01 -6.75 -2.39
C ILE A 35 -0.55 -5.86 -3.55
N ASP A 36 0.39 -4.97 -3.24
CA ASP A 36 0.86 -3.88 -4.08
C ASP A 36 -0.24 -2.90 -4.53
N ALA A 37 0.18 -1.70 -4.88
CA ALA A 37 -0.66 -0.69 -5.51
C ALA A 37 0.19 0.13 -6.48
N GLY A 38 0.51 -0.45 -7.63
CA GLY A 38 1.18 0.25 -8.71
C GLY A 38 0.34 1.36 -9.33
N GLU A 39 0.98 2.23 -10.11
CA GLU A 39 0.34 3.40 -10.74
C GLU A 39 -1.06 3.10 -11.32
N GLY A 40 -2.03 3.97 -11.05
CA GLY A 40 -3.42 3.84 -11.53
C GLY A 40 -4.31 2.87 -10.75
N PHE A 41 -3.82 2.31 -9.63
CA PHE A 41 -4.56 1.33 -8.81
C PHE A 41 -5.96 1.80 -8.43
N GLN A 42 -6.13 3.05 -7.96
CA GLN A 42 -7.43 3.61 -7.56
C GLN A 42 -8.52 3.50 -8.65
N THR A 43 -8.14 3.70 -9.91
CA THR A 43 -9.05 3.63 -11.06
C THR A 43 -9.50 2.19 -11.28
N ARG A 44 -8.56 1.25 -11.26
CA ARG A 44 -8.83 -0.18 -11.45
C ARG A 44 -9.66 -0.74 -10.30
N TYR A 45 -9.35 -0.34 -9.07
CA TYR A 45 -10.14 -0.68 -7.89
C TYR A 45 -11.59 -0.18 -8.02
N SER A 46 -11.78 1.08 -8.40
CA SER A 46 -13.11 1.67 -8.63
C SER A 46 -13.89 0.94 -9.74
N GLN A 47 -13.22 0.60 -10.86
CA GLN A 47 -13.81 -0.17 -11.96
C GLN A 47 -14.23 -1.57 -11.50
N GLN A 48 -13.38 -2.29 -10.78
CA GLN A 48 -13.71 -3.62 -10.27
C GLN A 48 -14.88 -3.57 -9.28
N ARG A 49 -14.92 -2.56 -8.40
CA ARG A 49 -16.08 -2.32 -7.52
C ARG A 49 -17.38 -2.15 -8.29
N ARG A 50 -17.36 -1.32 -9.34
CA ARG A 50 -18.54 -1.08 -10.20
C ARG A 50 -18.95 -2.37 -10.92
N ARG A 51 -18.00 -3.15 -11.43
CA ARG A 51 -18.25 -4.45 -12.06
C ARG A 51 -18.93 -5.42 -11.10
N LEU A 52 -18.41 -5.58 -9.87
CA LEU A 52 -19.00 -6.46 -8.86
C LEU A 52 -20.43 -6.02 -8.49
N LYS A 53 -20.65 -4.72 -8.28
CA LYS A 53 -22.02 -4.20 -8.02
C LYS A 53 -23.00 -4.53 -9.14
N LYS A 54 -22.55 -4.53 -10.40
CA LYS A 54 -23.38 -4.82 -11.57
C LYS A 54 -23.61 -6.32 -11.81
N HIS A 55 -22.62 -7.16 -11.53
CA HIS A 55 -22.58 -8.56 -11.98
C HIS A 55 -22.57 -9.59 -10.84
N SER A 56 -22.49 -9.16 -9.58
CA SER A 56 -22.35 -10.05 -8.41
C SER A 56 -23.13 -9.47 -7.23
N VAL A 57 -24.45 -9.72 -7.21
CA VAL A 57 -25.35 -9.22 -6.16
C VAL A 57 -24.83 -9.61 -4.77
N GLY A 58 -24.73 -8.63 -3.88
CA GLY A 58 -24.21 -8.84 -2.52
C GLY A 58 -22.68 -8.84 -2.40
N SER A 59 -21.92 -8.92 -3.50
CA SER A 59 -20.45 -8.81 -3.48
C SER A 59 -20.00 -7.41 -3.86
N THR A 60 -19.16 -6.81 -3.02
CA THR A 60 -18.47 -5.57 -3.32
C THR A 60 -17.11 -5.57 -2.63
N LEU A 61 -16.23 -4.67 -3.06
CA LEU A 61 -14.99 -4.34 -2.36
C LEU A 61 -15.25 -3.01 -1.66
N LYS A 62 -15.55 -3.02 -0.36
CA LYS A 62 -15.72 -1.76 0.37
C LYS A 62 -14.33 -1.24 0.75
N PRO A 63 -14.01 0.04 0.52
CA PRO A 63 -12.77 0.64 1.00
C PRO A 63 -12.60 0.41 2.50
N SER A 64 -13.66 0.64 3.28
CA SER A 64 -13.68 0.43 4.74
C SER A 64 -13.46 -1.03 5.18
N ALA A 65 -13.52 -2.00 4.27
CA ALA A 65 -13.24 -3.41 4.55
C ALA A 65 -11.83 -3.83 4.08
N VAL A 66 -11.00 -2.88 3.62
CA VAL A 66 -9.58 -3.13 3.40
C VAL A 66 -8.86 -2.93 4.72
N ASP A 67 -8.29 -3.99 5.26
CA ASP A 67 -7.60 -3.97 6.55
C ASP A 67 -6.09 -3.81 6.38
N VAL A 68 -5.56 -4.28 5.24
CA VAL A 68 -4.14 -4.26 4.97
C VAL A 68 -3.80 -3.88 3.53
N LEU A 69 -2.79 -3.03 3.38
CA LEU A 69 -2.05 -2.76 2.15
C LEU A 69 -0.62 -3.26 2.36
N ALA A 70 -0.28 -4.38 1.75
CA ALA A 70 1.04 -5.00 1.83
C ALA A 70 1.82 -4.76 0.54
N PHE A 71 3.08 -4.34 0.65
CA PHE A 71 3.99 -4.21 -0.48
C PHE A 71 4.97 -5.39 -0.53
N THR A 72 5.21 -5.87 -1.73
CA THR A 72 6.21 -6.93 -1.98
C THR A 72 7.63 -6.38 -1.97
N HIS A 73 7.84 -5.17 -2.50
CA HIS A 73 9.11 -4.43 -2.55
C HIS A 73 8.86 -3.00 -3.03
N GLY A 74 9.88 -2.14 -3.07
CA GLY A 74 9.73 -0.70 -3.32
C GLY A 74 9.92 -0.21 -4.76
N HIS A 75 9.84 -1.08 -5.78
CA HIS A 75 9.77 -0.62 -7.18
C HIS A 75 8.47 0.14 -7.45
N LEU A 76 8.52 1.09 -8.38
CA LEU A 76 7.43 2.07 -8.56
C LEU A 76 6.17 1.43 -9.16
N ASP A 77 6.33 0.42 -10.00
CA ASP A 77 5.23 -0.35 -10.59
C ASP A 77 4.47 -1.21 -9.56
N HIS A 78 4.95 -1.27 -8.33
CA HIS A 78 4.28 -1.91 -7.18
C HIS A 78 3.72 -0.90 -6.17
N THR A 79 4.14 0.36 -6.19
CA THR A 79 3.94 1.27 -5.06
C THR A 79 3.30 2.62 -5.42
N TRP A 80 3.51 3.16 -6.62
CA TRP A 80 3.15 4.56 -6.94
C TRP A 80 1.67 4.87 -7.10
N GLY A 81 0.80 3.86 -7.04
CA GLY A 81 -0.65 4.03 -6.96
C GLY A 81 -1.17 4.12 -5.53
N ALA A 82 -0.35 3.84 -4.51
CA ALA A 82 -0.78 3.78 -3.11
C ALA A 82 -1.18 5.14 -2.55
N LEU A 83 -0.29 6.13 -2.55
CA LEU A 83 -0.56 7.46 -1.99
C LEU A 83 -1.85 8.12 -2.53
N PRO A 84 -2.09 8.24 -3.84
CA PRO A 84 -3.33 8.82 -4.34
C PRO A 84 -4.58 7.98 -3.97
N TRP A 85 -4.43 6.66 -3.84
CA TRP A 85 -5.51 5.80 -3.39
C TRP A 85 -5.82 5.96 -1.90
N LEU A 86 -4.80 6.11 -1.05
CA LEU A 86 -4.94 6.45 0.37
C LEU A 86 -5.65 7.80 0.54
N GLN A 87 -5.25 8.82 -0.23
CA GLN A 87 -5.92 10.12 -0.24
C GLN A 87 -7.39 10.03 -0.70
N SER A 88 -7.68 9.18 -1.69
CA SER A 88 -9.07 8.92 -2.08
C SER A 88 -9.88 8.28 -0.95
N MET A 89 -9.32 7.34 -0.20
CA MET A 89 -10.00 6.77 0.97
C MET A 89 -10.24 7.81 2.09
N ASP A 90 -9.31 8.75 2.27
CA ASP A 90 -9.47 9.85 3.20
C ASP A 90 -10.58 10.82 2.77
N LEU A 91 -10.67 11.15 1.47
CA LEU A 91 -11.78 11.94 0.91
C LEU A 91 -13.14 11.23 1.02
N GLU A 92 -13.15 9.90 1.00
CA GLU A 92 -14.35 9.08 1.29
C GLU A 92 -14.65 8.97 2.79
N ASN A 93 -13.96 9.73 3.63
CA ASN A 93 -14.12 9.79 5.09
C ASN A 93 -14.03 8.40 5.74
N ARG A 94 -13.08 7.57 5.29
CA ARG A 94 -12.76 6.29 5.93
C ARG A 94 -12.56 6.49 7.44
N GLN A 95 -13.12 5.59 8.24
CA GLN A 95 -12.96 5.59 9.71
C GLN A 95 -12.26 4.33 10.22
N SER A 96 -12.27 3.25 9.45
CA SER A 96 -11.65 1.98 9.82
C SER A 96 -10.13 2.07 9.74
N PRO A 97 -9.40 1.42 10.67
CA PRO A 97 -7.94 1.41 10.65
C PRO A 97 -7.40 0.70 9.40
N LEU A 98 -6.25 1.11 8.91
CA LEU A 98 -5.53 0.44 7.82
C LEU A 98 -4.10 0.15 8.26
N LEU A 99 -3.67 -1.10 8.12
CA LEU A 99 -2.26 -1.46 8.21
C LEU A 99 -1.62 -1.30 6.82
N VAL A 100 -0.57 -0.50 6.73
CA VAL A 100 0.31 -0.42 5.56
C VAL A 100 1.64 -1.05 5.95
N LEU A 101 2.04 -2.13 5.29
CA LEU A 101 3.29 -2.81 5.60
C LEU A 101 4.13 -3.15 4.37
N GLY A 102 5.45 -3.21 4.55
CA GLY A 102 6.34 -3.71 3.51
C GLY A 102 7.79 -3.90 3.97
N PRO A 103 8.61 -4.57 3.16
CA PRO A 103 9.98 -4.86 3.52
C PRO A 103 10.91 -3.64 3.38
N THR A 104 11.91 -3.58 4.24
CA THR A 104 13.05 -2.66 4.15
C THR A 104 14.33 -3.40 4.56
N SER A 105 15.45 -2.69 4.66
CA SER A 105 16.73 -3.20 5.12
C SER A 105 17.02 -2.83 6.58
N SER A 106 17.81 -3.64 7.28
CA SER A 106 18.31 -3.30 8.62
C SER A 106 19.01 -1.94 8.69
N ASP A 107 19.78 -1.59 7.65
CA ASP A 107 20.45 -0.27 7.55
C ASP A 107 19.44 0.88 7.49
N ALA A 108 18.32 0.69 6.77
CA ALA A 108 17.26 1.68 6.72
C ALA A 108 16.55 1.81 8.08
N ILE A 109 16.30 0.69 8.76
CA ILE A 109 15.70 0.69 10.10
C ILE A 109 16.59 1.45 11.09
N GLU A 110 17.89 1.18 11.12
CA GLU A 110 18.83 1.89 11.99
C GLU A 110 18.84 3.39 11.72
N ALA A 111 18.92 3.79 10.46
CA ALA A 111 18.90 5.20 10.09
C ALA A 111 17.59 5.89 10.51
N LEU A 112 16.44 5.24 10.33
CA LEU A 112 15.13 5.77 10.73
C LEU A 112 15.03 5.95 12.25
N LEU A 113 15.43 4.95 13.04
CA LEU A 113 15.43 5.03 14.51
C LEU A 113 16.37 6.10 15.05
N GLN A 114 17.46 6.39 14.35
CA GLN A 114 18.41 7.44 14.70
C GLN A 114 17.98 8.83 14.19
N GLY A 115 16.90 8.92 13.40
CA GLY A 115 16.48 10.14 12.73
C GLY A 115 17.50 10.66 11.71
N ALA A 116 18.34 9.76 11.17
CA ALA A 116 19.40 10.06 10.23
C ALA A 116 18.94 9.95 8.77
N SER A 117 19.74 10.48 7.84
CA SER A 117 19.53 10.24 6.41
C SER A 117 19.81 8.77 6.05
N LEU A 118 19.00 8.19 5.16
CA LEU A 118 19.21 6.83 4.66
C LEU A 118 20.56 6.70 3.92
N PRO A 119 21.45 5.78 4.35
CA PRO A 119 22.80 5.65 3.78
C PRO A 119 22.78 5.07 2.35
N ASP A 120 23.90 5.15 1.64
CA ASP A 120 24.03 4.66 0.26
C ASP A 120 23.87 3.13 0.13
N SER A 121 24.02 2.38 1.23
CA SER A 121 23.75 0.94 1.27
C SER A 121 22.26 0.61 1.14
N VAL A 122 21.37 1.55 1.49
CA VAL A 122 19.92 1.39 1.31
C VAL A 122 19.59 1.59 -0.16
N ALA A 123 19.06 0.54 -0.79
CA ALA A 123 18.74 0.51 -2.21
C ALA A 123 17.89 1.73 -2.63
N PRO A 124 18.07 2.28 -3.86
CA PRO A 124 17.27 3.41 -4.33
C PRO A 124 15.76 3.13 -4.34
N ALA A 125 15.36 1.87 -4.56
CA ALA A 125 13.99 1.41 -4.55
C ALA A 125 13.55 0.78 -3.21
N ASP A 126 14.23 1.08 -2.10
CA ASP A 126 13.79 0.65 -0.78
C ASP A 126 12.51 1.40 -0.36
N LEU A 127 11.55 0.70 0.26
CA LEU A 127 10.28 1.30 0.69
C LEU A 127 10.47 2.43 1.70
N ALA A 128 11.51 2.39 2.54
CA ALA A 128 11.82 3.49 3.46
C ALA A 128 12.00 4.82 2.71
N ARG A 129 12.70 4.81 1.56
CA ARG A 129 12.87 6.01 0.72
C ARG A 129 11.53 6.47 0.16
N GLN A 130 10.71 5.52 -0.32
CA GLN A 130 9.41 5.84 -0.92
C GLN A 130 8.45 6.45 0.10
N TRP A 131 8.40 5.89 1.31
CA TRP A 131 7.49 6.36 2.34
C TRP A 131 7.88 7.73 2.88
N LEU A 132 9.17 8.00 3.09
CA LEU A 132 9.65 9.36 3.44
C LEU A 132 9.26 10.38 2.36
N ALA A 133 9.37 10.00 1.07
CA ALA A 133 8.89 10.83 -0.03
C ALA A 133 7.37 11.03 0.00
N TRP A 134 6.59 9.98 0.30
CA TRP A 134 5.13 10.08 0.41
C TRP A 134 4.68 10.97 1.56
N PHE A 135 5.34 10.92 2.72
CA PHE A 135 5.06 11.85 3.82
C PHE A 135 5.25 13.30 3.37
N SER A 136 6.32 13.58 2.61
CA SER A 136 6.58 14.90 2.02
C SER A 136 5.55 15.33 0.96
N LEU A 137 4.85 14.37 0.35
CA LEU A 137 3.79 14.59 -0.64
C LEU A 137 2.37 14.58 -0.04
N GLY A 138 2.25 14.69 1.29
CA GLY A 138 0.97 14.78 1.98
C GLY A 138 0.45 13.47 2.56
N GLY A 139 1.29 12.42 2.65
CA GLY A 139 0.98 11.21 3.41
C GLY A 139 0.69 11.52 4.89
N ALA A 140 1.38 12.51 5.46
CA ALA A 140 1.15 13.01 6.82
C ALA A 140 -0.23 13.66 7.04
N SER A 141 -0.95 13.98 5.96
CA SER A 141 -2.25 14.64 6.01
C SER A 141 -3.44 13.65 5.98
N ILE A 142 -3.18 12.34 5.92
CA ILE A 142 -4.22 11.30 5.99
C ILE A 142 -4.81 11.30 7.41
N ARG A 143 -6.14 11.38 7.52
CA ARG A 143 -6.86 11.60 8.79
C ARG A 143 -7.45 10.34 9.38
N PHE A 144 -7.69 9.30 8.59
CA PHE A 144 -8.16 8.03 9.11
C PHE A 144 -7.03 7.26 9.82
N PRO A 145 -7.34 6.37 10.78
CA PRO A 145 -6.31 5.63 11.51
C PRO A 145 -5.48 4.76 10.55
N ILE A 146 -4.17 4.96 10.53
CA ILE A 146 -3.26 4.27 9.62
C ILE A 146 -1.97 3.91 10.37
N HIS A 147 -1.53 2.67 10.22
CA HIS A 147 -0.31 2.13 10.81
C HIS A 147 0.69 1.87 9.69
N TRP A 148 1.89 2.45 9.78
CA TRP A 148 2.93 2.31 8.75
C TRP A 148 4.05 1.43 9.29
N VAL A 149 4.14 0.18 8.84
CA VAL A 149 5.08 -0.81 9.38
C VAL A 149 6.12 -1.21 8.33
N LEU A 150 7.39 -0.92 8.61
CA LEU A 150 8.52 -1.41 7.81
C LEU A 150 9.22 -2.54 8.56
N GLY A 151 9.74 -3.52 7.83
CA GLY A 151 10.56 -4.56 8.46
C GLY A 151 11.61 -5.20 7.58
N ASP A 152 12.71 -5.58 8.23
CA ASP A 152 13.66 -6.53 7.70
C ASP A 152 13.15 -7.93 8.03
N VAL A 153 12.57 -8.58 7.02
CA VAL A 153 11.89 -9.86 7.15
C VAL A 153 12.86 -10.97 7.56
N LEU A 154 14.12 -10.91 7.11
CA LEU A 154 15.12 -11.94 7.42
C LEU A 154 15.66 -11.79 8.84
N ALA A 155 15.78 -10.56 9.32
CA ALA A 155 16.20 -10.26 10.69
C ALA A 155 15.06 -10.29 11.72
N ASP A 156 13.82 -10.55 11.28
CA ASP A 156 12.58 -10.45 12.07
C ASP A 156 12.49 -9.14 12.88
N ARG A 157 12.83 -8.04 12.22
CA ARG A 157 12.89 -6.72 12.84
C ARG A 157 11.89 -5.79 12.17
N TRP A 158 11.01 -5.21 12.97
CA TRP A 158 9.91 -4.37 12.50
C TRP A 158 9.89 -3.06 13.28
N ILE A 159 9.58 -1.97 12.58
CA ILE A 159 9.37 -0.64 13.15
C ILE A 159 8.05 -0.07 12.64
N GLU A 160 7.40 0.74 13.46
CA GLU A 160 6.23 1.51 13.07
C GLU A 160 6.62 2.98 12.92
N LEU A 161 6.19 3.63 11.85
CA LEU A 161 6.39 5.06 11.65
C LEU A 161 5.17 5.82 12.13
N ASP A 162 5.42 6.93 12.82
CA ASP A 162 4.39 7.89 13.21
C ASP A 162 3.68 8.43 11.97
N PRO A 163 2.34 8.33 11.90
CA PRO A 163 1.58 8.65 10.70
C PRO A 163 1.53 10.15 10.38
N GLN A 164 1.91 11.04 11.31
CA GLN A 164 1.88 12.50 11.12
C GLN A 164 3.27 13.07 10.78
N THR A 165 4.33 12.38 11.17
CA THR A 165 5.71 12.87 11.03
C THR A 165 6.58 11.99 10.15
N GLY A 166 6.19 10.73 9.93
CA GLY A 166 6.98 9.74 9.19
C GLY A 166 8.25 9.27 9.91
N LYS A 167 8.38 9.58 11.21
CA LYS A 167 9.52 9.20 12.05
C LYS A 167 9.26 7.84 12.72
N ALA A 168 10.30 7.05 12.92
CA ALA A 168 10.26 5.81 13.69
C ALA A 168 10.29 6.07 15.21
#